data_AF-A0A6J1LJ37-F1
#
_entry.id   AF-A0A6J1LJ37-F1
#
_cell.length_a   1.000
_cell.length_b   1.000
_cell.length_c   1.000
_cell.angle_alpha   90.00
_cell.angle_beta   90.00
_cell.angle_gamma   90.00
#
_symmetry.space_group_name_H-M   'P 1'
#
loop_
_entity.id
_entity.type
_entity.pdbx_description
1 polymer ?
#
loop_
_entity_poly.entity_id
_entity_poly.type
_entity_poly.pdbx_seq_one_letter_code
_entity_poly.pdbx_strand_id
1 'polypeptide(L)'
;MSRLLMAAPSRMSREIRISKLSKFLIVNRYMSGKSEAGNCPPEKPPPPKPGCFPSGGTHAVFDDLPKPQGDFMKDWRAKNSRYNMALVSGIAALIGSVFLCVQSEDFKLFHDIPDYPYTEDEMEEFAKEEERREEEKEEREQRRQNKLDAKELQVRRRKAKEAMTREVELMQKDLDEGDLNEDEMAELIQLTQDREEFEAYEKEEMKRIQEQEKEREKIKKEKEKLRQELQKQRDKERKEREKASA
;
A
#
# COMPACT_ATOMS: atom_id res chain seq x y z
N MET A 1 -31.33 19.53 -40.27
CA MET A 1 -30.02 18.95 -40.61
C MET A 1 -29.03 19.53 -39.59
N SER A 2 -28.51 18.77 -38.64
CA SER A 2 -27.32 17.96 -38.87
C SER A 2 -27.22 16.87 -37.80
N ARG A 3 -27.07 15.63 -38.28
CA ARG A 3 -26.84 14.41 -37.51
C ARG A 3 -25.33 14.29 -37.30
N LEU A 4 -24.82 14.51 -36.09
CA LEU A 4 -23.46 14.11 -35.71
C LEU A 4 -23.27 14.13 -34.19
N LEU A 5 -24.19 13.48 -33.48
CA LEU A 5 -24.02 13.07 -32.09
C LEU A 5 -24.50 11.62 -31.98
N MET A 6 -23.67 10.66 -32.40
CA MET A 6 -23.75 9.25 -32.01
C MET A 6 -22.61 8.48 -32.70
N ALA A 7 -21.48 8.28 -32.01
CA ALA A 7 -20.56 7.15 -32.24
C ALA A 7 -19.36 7.21 -31.28
N ALA A 8 -19.53 6.73 -30.04
CA ALA A 8 -18.51 6.10 -29.18
C ALA A 8 -19.14 5.90 -27.80
N PRO A 9 -19.50 4.67 -27.39
CA PRO A 9 -18.49 3.72 -26.91
C PRO A 9 -18.86 2.23 -27.18
N SER A 10 -18.09 1.50 -27.99
CA SER A 10 -18.34 0.05 -28.14
C SER A 10 -17.09 -0.79 -28.46
N ARG A 11 -15.90 -0.34 -28.02
CA ARG A 11 -14.66 -1.14 -28.18
C ARG A 11 -14.12 -1.79 -26.90
N MET A 12 -14.56 -1.40 -25.70
CA MET A 12 -14.08 -2.02 -24.45
C MET A 12 -14.85 -3.29 -24.02
N SER A 13 -16.01 -3.60 -24.60
CA SER A 13 -16.86 -4.72 -24.15
C SER A 13 -16.62 -6.05 -24.87
N ARG A 14 -15.77 -6.09 -25.91
CA ARG A 14 -15.45 -7.33 -26.66
C ARG A 14 -14.21 -8.09 -26.17
N GLU A 15 -13.31 -7.45 -25.43
CA GLU A 15 -12.07 -8.11 -24.97
C GLU A 15 -12.24 -8.93 -23.68
N ILE A 16 -13.27 -8.66 -22.88
CA ILE A 16 -13.44 -9.30 -21.56
C ILE A 16 -14.09 -10.70 -21.67
N ARG A 17 -14.69 -11.07 -22.81
CA ARG A 17 -15.39 -12.38 -22.96
C ARG A 17 -14.56 -13.51 -23.57
N ILE A 18 -13.35 -13.23 -24.08
CA ILE A 18 -12.54 -14.25 -24.77
C ILE A 18 -11.50 -14.91 -23.84
N SER A 19 -11.23 -14.36 -22.65
CA SER A 19 -10.18 -14.91 -21.77
C SER A 19 -10.58 -16.15 -20.94
N LYS A 20 -11.87 -16.49 -20.85
CA LYS A 20 -12.34 -17.63 -20.04
C LYS A 20 -12.64 -18.92 -20.81
N LEU A 21 -12.74 -18.89 -22.14
CA LEU A 21 -13.08 -20.06 -22.97
C LEU A 21 -11.87 -20.66 -23.72
N SER A 22 -10.70 -20.01 -23.71
CA SER A 22 -9.49 -20.53 -24.39
C SER A 22 -8.73 -21.60 -23.60
N LYS A 23 -9.03 -21.79 -22.30
CA LYS A 23 -8.33 -22.75 -21.44
C LYS A 23 -8.77 -24.21 -21.66
N PHE A 24 -9.92 -24.46 -22.27
CA PHE A 24 -10.46 -25.82 -22.49
C PHE A 24 -10.14 -26.41 -23.87
N LEU A 25 -9.68 -25.62 -24.85
CA LEU A 25 -9.37 -26.10 -26.20
C LEU A 25 -7.97 -26.71 -26.35
N ILE A 26 -7.12 -26.62 -25.32
CA ILE A 26 -5.75 -27.17 -25.36
C ILE A 26 -5.71 -28.65 -24.91
N VAL A 27 -6.75 -29.14 -24.23
CA VAL A 27 -6.76 -30.51 -23.66
C VAL A 27 -7.09 -31.58 -24.72
N ASN A 28 -7.89 -31.26 -25.74
CA ASN A 28 -8.30 -32.26 -26.75
C ASN A 28 -7.27 -32.52 -27.85
N ARG A 29 -6.13 -31.81 -27.88
CA ARG A 29 -5.06 -32.05 -28.87
C ARG A 29 -4.06 -33.12 -28.44
N TYR A 30 -4.08 -33.56 -27.18
CA TYR A 30 -3.15 -34.54 -26.64
C TYR A 30 -3.65 -35.99 -26.65
N MET A 31 -4.89 -36.24 -27.11
CA MET A 31 -5.51 -37.58 -27.04
C MET A 31 -5.81 -38.24 -28.40
N SER A 32 -5.38 -37.66 -29.51
CA SER A 32 -5.54 -38.25 -30.85
C SER A 32 -4.17 -38.47 -31.51
N GLY A 33 -3.53 -39.59 -31.16
CA GLY A 33 -2.24 -39.97 -31.73
C GLY A 33 -1.69 -41.27 -31.16
N LYS A 34 -2.48 -42.34 -31.12
CA LYS A 34 -1.99 -43.71 -30.93
C LYS A 34 -2.57 -44.60 -32.02
N SER A 35 -1.86 -44.67 -33.14
CA SER A 35 -1.92 -45.79 -34.07
C SER A 35 -0.63 -46.58 -33.88
N GLU A 36 -0.76 -47.86 -33.53
CA GLU A 36 0.32 -48.80 -33.31
C GLU A 36 1.13 -49.02 -34.60
N ALA A 37 2.45 -48.84 -34.51
CA ALA A 37 3.40 -49.39 -35.46
C ALA A 37 4.74 -49.64 -34.74
N GLY A 38 5.13 -50.91 -34.67
CA GLY A 38 6.51 -51.44 -34.67
C GLY A 38 7.57 -50.84 -33.75
N ASN A 39 8.08 -51.67 -32.83
CA ASN A 39 9.26 -51.41 -32.00
C ASN A 39 10.49 -50.96 -32.81
N CYS A 40 10.81 -49.66 -32.74
CA CYS A 40 12.15 -49.09 -32.86
C CYS A 40 12.25 -47.99 -31.81
N PRO A 41 13.29 -47.94 -30.93
CA PRO A 41 13.43 -46.82 -30.00
C PRO A 41 13.70 -45.54 -30.81
N PRO A 42 12.84 -44.50 -30.74
CA PRO A 42 13.13 -43.24 -31.39
C PRO A 42 14.23 -42.52 -30.60
N GLU A 43 15.40 -42.41 -31.20
CA GLU A 43 16.45 -41.51 -30.73
C GLU A 43 15.86 -40.09 -30.70
N LYS A 44 15.77 -39.49 -29.51
CA LYS A 44 15.23 -38.13 -29.38
C LYS A 44 16.16 -37.18 -30.15
N PRO A 45 15.66 -36.43 -31.16
CA PRO A 45 16.50 -35.43 -31.79
C PRO A 45 16.94 -34.41 -30.73
N PRO A 46 18.21 -33.95 -30.77
CA PRO A 46 18.73 -33.02 -29.79
C PRO A 46 17.83 -31.77 -29.75
N PRO A 47 17.62 -31.17 -28.56
CA PRO A 47 16.79 -29.98 -28.45
C PRO A 47 17.33 -28.90 -29.40
N PRO A 48 16.48 -28.30 -30.24
CA PRO A 48 16.93 -27.29 -31.19
C PRO A 48 17.59 -26.14 -30.42
N LYS A 49 18.74 -25.67 -30.93
CA LYS A 49 19.43 -24.51 -30.37
C LYS A 49 18.44 -23.33 -30.34
N PRO A 50 18.36 -22.58 -29.23
CA PRO A 50 17.48 -21.42 -29.15
C PRO A 50 17.83 -20.44 -30.27
N GLY A 51 16.84 -20.06 -31.09
CA GLY A 51 17.03 -19.16 -32.22
C GLY A 51 16.92 -19.79 -33.62
N CYS A 52 16.64 -21.10 -33.75
CA CYS A 52 16.34 -21.72 -35.05
C CYS A 52 14.94 -22.34 -35.12
N PHE A 53 14.24 -22.13 -36.24
CA PHE A 53 12.99 -22.80 -36.59
C PHE A 53 13.23 -24.31 -36.82
N PRO A 54 12.26 -25.19 -36.51
CA PRO A 54 12.36 -26.63 -36.76
C PRO A 54 12.55 -27.01 -38.24
N SER A 55 12.25 -26.10 -39.17
CA SER A 55 12.42 -26.26 -40.62
C SER A 55 13.81 -25.83 -41.14
N GLY A 56 14.73 -25.43 -40.25
CA GLY A 56 16.12 -25.11 -40.63
C GLY A 56 16.43 -23.64 -40.93
N GLY A 57 15.55 -22.70 -40.60
CA GLY A 57 15.82 -21.25 -40.70
C GLY A 57 16.16 -20.63 -39.34
N THR A 58 16.97 -19.56 -39.30
CA THR A 58 17.17 -18.75 -38.09
C THR A 58 15.95 -17.85 -37.85
N HIS A 59 15.54 -17.70 -36.59
CA HIS A 59 14.56 -16.68 -36.20
C HIS A 59 15.12 -15.30 -36.56
N ALA A 60 14.27 -14.39 -37.03
CA ALA A 60 14.67 -12.99 -37.18
C ALA A 60 15.01 -12.45 -35.79
N VAL A 61 16.31 -12.29 -35.52
CA VAL A 61 16.83 -11.70 -34.28
C VAL A 61 17.08 -10.22 -34.56
N PHE A 62 17.05 -9.38 -33.53
CA PHE A 62 17.35 -7.94 -33.66
C PHE A 62 18.73 -7.64 -34.30
N ASP A 63 19.60 -8.65 -34.43
CA ASP A 63 20.88 -8.59 -35.14
C ASP A 63 20.77 -8.56 -36.68
N ASP A 64 19.60 -8.92 -37.25
CA ASP A 64 19.34 -8.88 -38.70
C ASP A 64 18.96 -7.47 -39.20
N LEU A 65 18.73 -6.52 -38.28
CA LEU A 65 18.49 -5.14 -38.62
C LEU A 65 19.83 -4.45 -38.93
N PRO A 66 19.88 -3.52 -39.92
CA PRO A 66 21.09 -2.76 -40.16
C PRO A 66 21.48 -2.03 -38.87
N LYS A 67 22.74 -2.22 -38.44
CA LYS A 67 23.28 -1.52 -37.28
C LYS A 67 23.01 -0.02 -37.47
N PRO A 68 22.32 0.65 -36.53
CA PRO A 68 22.01 2.06 -36.69
C PRO A 68 23.32 2.83 -36.85
N GLN A 69 23.48 3.49 -37.99
CA GLN A 69 24.64 4.33 -38.26
C GLN A 69 24.39 5.71 -37.64
N GLY A 70 25.24 6.09 -36.69
CA GLY A 70 25.16 7.38 -36.02
C GLY A 70 24.94 7.28 -34.51
N ASP A 71 25.06 8.41 -33.84
CA ASP A 71 24.83 8.52 -32.40
C ASP A 71 23.32 8.68 -32.15
N PHE A 72 22.68 7.58 -31.74
CA PHE A 72 21.24 7.53 -31.45
C PHE A 72 20.76 8.69 -30.57
N MET A 73 21.58 9.11 -29.61
CA MET A 73 21.21 10.19 -28.68
C MET A 73 21.08 11.53 -29.38
N LYS A 74 21.84 11.79 -30.45
CA LYS A 74 21.75 13.02 -31.24
C LYS A 74 20.46 13.06 -32.06
N ASP A 75 20.14 11.97 -32.75
CA ASP A 75 18.93 11.89 -33.57
C ASP A 75 17.65 11.86 -32.73
N TRP A 76 17.70 11.20 -31.57
CA TRP A 76 16.62 11.22 -30.59
C TRP A 76 16.38 12.62 -30.05
N ARG A 77 17.44 13.33 -29.64
CA ARG A 77 17.34 14.73 -29.18
C ARG A 77 16.82 15.64 -30.28
N ALA A 78 17.27 15.48 -31.53
CA ALA A 78 16.80 16.28 -32.65
C ALA A 78 15.30 16.07 -32.89
N LYS A 79 14.82 14.82 -32.91
CA LYS A 79 13.40 14.48 -33.08
C LYS A 79 12.53 14.93 -31.91
N ASN A 80 13.02 14.80 -30.67
CA ASN A 80 12.24 15.08 -29.47
C ASN A 80 12.35 16.53 -28.96
N SER A 81 13.26 17.33 -29.53
CA SER A 81 13.48 18.72 -29.16
C SER A 81 12.22 19.59 -29.20
N ARG A 82 11.37 19.40 -30.22
CA ARG A 82 10.12 20.15 -30.39
C ARG A 82 9.09 19.82 -29.31
N TYR A 83 8.94 18.54 -28.96
CA TYR A 83 8.05 18.10 -27.90
C TYR A 83 8.53 18.57 -26.53
N ASN A 84 9.84 18.55 -26.30
CA ASN A 84 10.43 19.08 -25.07
C ASN A 84 10.19 20.59 -24.93
N MET A 85 10.30 21.36 -26.01
CA MET A 85 10.00 22.80 -25.98
C MET A 85 8.52 23.09 -25.68
N ALA A 86 7.60 22.34 -26.30
CA ALA A 86 6.18 22.45 -26.00
C ALA A 86 5.89 22.12 -24.53
N LEU A 87 6.48 21.05 -24.00
CA LEU A 87 6.32 20.64 -22.61
C LEU A 87 6.87 21.68 -21.62
N VAL A 88 8.07 22.22 -21.88
CA VAL A 88 8.66 23.27 -21.04
C VAL A 88 7.82 24.55 -21.08
N SER A 89 7.30 24.94 -22.24
CA SER A 89 6.41 26.11 -22.36
C SER A 89 5.09 25.93 -21.60
N GLY A 90 4.52 24.71 -21.61
CA GLY A 90 3.32 24.39 -20.83
C GLY A 90 3.55 24.44 -19.33
N ILE A 91 4.68 23.91 -18.85
CA ILE A 91 5.07 23.99 -17.45
C ILE A 91 5.28 25.45 -17.02
N ALA A 92 5.97 26.25 -17.84
CA ALA A 92 6.19 27.66 -17.58
C ALA A 92 4.87 28.46 -17.53
N ALA A 93 3.94 28.18 -18.44
CA ALA A 93 2.61 28.80 -18.44
C ALA A 93 1.79 28.42 -17.20
N LEU A 94 1.85 27.16 -16.77
CA LEU A 94 1.18 26.70 -15.54
C LEU A 94 1.75 27.43 -14.32
N ILE A 95 3.08 27.46 -14.16
CA ILE A 95 3.74 28.16 -13.05
C ILE A 95 3.37 29.65 -13.07
N GLY A 96 3.40 30.29 -14.25
CA GLY A 96 2.99 31.68 -14.41
C GLY A 96 1.53 31.92 -14.02
N SER A 97 0.62 31.01 -14.39
CA SER A 97 -0.78 31.11 -14.00
C SER A 97 -0.98 31.01 -12.48
N VAL A 98 -0.31 30.06 -11.82
CA VAL A 98 -0.38 29.92 -10.35
C VAL A 98 0.20 31.15 -9.66
N PHE A 99 1.35 31.64 -10.13
CA PHE A 99 1.98 32.83 -9.58
C PHE A 99 1.09 34.06 -9.69
N LEU A 100 0.48 34.29 -10.86
CA LEU A 100 -0.47 35.38 -11.06
C LEU A 100 -1.70 35.24 -10.17
N CYS A 101 -2.26 34.04 -10.02
CA CYS A 101 -3.40 33.82 -9.12
C CYS A 101 -3.04 34.08 -7.64
N VAL A 102 -1.81 33.76 -7.21
CA VAL A 102 -1.34 34.07 -5.85
C VAL A 102 -1.14 35.57 -5.67
N GLN A 103 -0.51 36.25 -6.63
CA GLN A 103 -0.20 37.67 -6.52
C GLN A 103 -1.45 38.57 -6.64
N SER A 104 -2.43 38.16 -7.44
CA SER A 104 -3.68 38.89 -7.62
C SER A 104 -4.62 38.79 -6.42
N GLU A 105 -4.34 37.92 -5.45
CA GLU A 105 -5.27 37.60 -4.34
C GLU A 105 -6.68 37.22 -4.82
N ASP A 106 -6.84 36.89 -6.11
CA ASP A 106 -8.13 36.59 -6.76
C ASP A 106 -8.57 35.14 -6.54
N PHE A 107 -7.93 34.42 -5.62
CA PHE A 107 -8.45 33.19 -5.03
C PHE A 107 -9.64 33.44 -4.08
N LYS A 108 -10.37 34.54 -4.24
CA LYS A 108 -11.64 34.83 -3.56
C LYS A 108 -12.83 34.06 -4.15
N LEU A 109 -12.58 32.96 -4.88
CA LEU A 109 -13.61 31.99 -5.19
C LEU A 109 -13.95 31.27 -3.86
N PHE A 110 -14.86 31.87 -3.07
CA PHE A 110 -15.42 31.33 -1.81
C PHE A 110 -14.60 31.50 -0.52
N HIS A 111 -13.85 32.59 -0.32
CA HIS A 111 -13.24 32.83 1.02
C HIS A 111 -14.31 33.20 2.07
N ASP A 112 -15.27 34.05 1.71
CA ASP A 112 -16.32 34.49 2.63
C ASP A 112 -17.65 33.88 2.19
N ILE A 113 -17.92 32.67 2.67
CA ILE A 113 -19.31 32.21 2.78
C ILE A 113 -19.93 33.15 3.83
N PRO A 114 -20.95 33.95 3.49
CA PRO A 114 -21.60 34.77 4.50
C PRO A 114 -22.12 33.85 5.60
N ASP A 115 -21.77 34.15 6.86
CA ASP A 115 -22.28 33.40 8.00
C ASP A 115 -23.79 33.39 7.93
N TYR A 116 -24.34 32.23 7.60
CA TYR A 116 -25.78 32.02 7.69
C TYR A 116 -26.15 32.23 9.16
N PRO A 117 -27.24 32.96 9.47
CA PRO A 117 -27.71 33.09 10.83
C PRO A 117 -28.28 31.73 11.26
N TYR A 118 -27.39 30.83 11.67
CA TYR A 118 -27.76 29.54 12.22
C TYR A 118 -28.57 29.79 13.49
N THR A 119 -29.66 29.05 13.62
CA THR A 119 -30.36 28.96 14.90
C THR A 119 -29.44 28.31 15.94
N GLU A 120 -29.61 28.62 17.22
CA GLU A 120 -28.79 28.04 18.30
C GLU A 120 -28.79 26.49 18.26
N ASP A 121 -29.93 25.91 17.86
CA ASP A 121 -30.08 24.47 17.69
C ASP A 121 -29.23 23.92 16.52
N GLU A 122 -29.11 24.65 15.40
CA GLU A 122 -28.26 24.27 14.26
C GLU A 122 -26.77 24.37 14.62
N MET A 123 -26.35 25.42 15.36
CA MET A 123 -24.96 25.55 15.82
C MET A 123 -24.55 24.42 16.75
N GLU A 124 -25.45 24.00 17.65
CA GLU A 124 -25.21 22.84 18.49
C GLU A 124 -25.10 21.52 17.71
N GLU A 125 -25.88 21.36 16.63
CA GLU A 125 -25.77 20.20 15.74
C GLU A 125 -24.43 20.18 15.00
N PHE A 126 -23.97 21.34 14.52
CA PHE A 126 -22.65 21.46 13.89
C PHE A 126 -21.51 21.17 14.86
N ALA A 127 -21.58 21.68 16.09
CA ALA A 127 -20.56 21.39 17.12
C ALA A 127 -20.48 19.89 17.43
N LYS A 128 -21.63 19.20 17.57
CA LYS A 128 -21.68 17.74 17.78
C LYS A 128 -21.12 16.96 16.58
N GLU A 129 -21.39 17.44 15.37
CA GLU A 129 -20.90 16.82 14.14
C GLU A 129 -19.40 17.05 13.92
N GLU A 130 -18.88 18.20 14.34
CA GLU A 130 -17.44 18.51 14.34
C GLU A 130 -16.70 17.65 15.38
N GLU A 131 -17.19 17.58 16.61
CA GLU A 131 -16.66 16.67 17.65
C GLU A 131 -16.62 15.22 17.15
N ARG A 132 -17.68 14.75 16.48
CA ARG A 132 -17.71 13.39 15.89
C ARG A 132 -16.62 13.21 14.83
N ARG A 133 -16.39 14.22 13.98
CA ARG A 133 -15.36 14.17 12.94
C ARG A 133 -13.95 14.20 13.52
N GLU A 134 -13.73 14.96 14.59
CA GLU A 134 -12.46 14.96 15.31
C GLU A 134 -12.22 13.64 16.03
N GLU A 135 -13.21 13.11 16.75
CA GLU A 135 -13.13 11.78 17.38
C GLU A 135 -12.79 10.69 16.34
N GLU A 136 -13.39 10.74 15.14
CA GLU A 136 -13.10 9.78 14.06
C GLU A 136 -11.67 9.95 13.50
N LYS A 137 -11.19 11.18 13.34
CA LYS A 137 -9.81 11.44 12.89
C LYS A 137 -8.80 10.95 13.93
N GLU A 138 -9.00 11.29 15.20
CA GLU A 138 -8.15 10.82 16.30
C GLU A 138 -8.14 9.30 16.39
N GLU A 139 -9.30 8.64 16.26
CA GLU A 139 -9.37 7.18 16.30
C GLU A 139 -8.61 6.55 15.11
N ARG A 140 -8.73 7.13 13.91
CA ARG A 140 -7.96 6.66 12.74
C ARG A 140 -6.46 6.84 12.93
N GLU A 141 -6.03 7.95 13.50
CA GLU A 141 -4.62 8.20 13.82
C GLU A 141 -4.10 7.25 14.88
N GLN A 142 -4.86 7.03 15.96
CA GLN A 142 -4.54 6.06 17.00
C GLN A 142 -4.46 4.64 16.43
N ARG A 143 -5.41 4.22 15.58
CA ARG A 143 -5.35 2.92 14.89
C ARG A 143 -4.12 2.79 14.00
N ARG A 144 -3.71 3.88 13.33
CA ARG A 144 -2.50 3.90 12.51
C ARG A 144 -1.24 3.77 13.37
N GLN A 145 -1.15 4.52 14.47
CA GLN A 145 -0.03 4.44 15.42
C GLN A 145 0.07 3.05 16.04
N ASN A 146 -1.02 2.53 16.62
CA ASN A 146 -1.08 1.18 17.18
C ASN A 146 -0.62 0.10 16.17
N LYS A 147 -0.95 0.27 14.88
CA LYS A 147 -0.53 -0.65 13.80
C LYS A 147 0.96 -0.55 13.48
N LEU A 148 1.56 0.64 13.60
CA LEU A 148 3.00 0.83 13.44
C LEU A 148 3.74 0.22 14.62
N ASP A 149 3.31 0.51 15.84
CA ASP A 149 3.92 -0.02 17.07
C ASP A 149 3.84 -1.55 17.10
N ALA A 150 2.69 -2.13 16.74
CA ALA A 150 2.54 -3.58 16.65
C ALA A 150 3.46 -4.22 15.61
N LYS A 151 3.70 -3.55 14.47
CA LYS A 151 4.64 -4.04 13.44
C LYS A 151 6.08 -3.97 13.93
N GLU A 152 6.47 -2.88 14.59
CA GLU A 152 7.80 -2.74 15.14
C GLU A 152 8.07 -3.81 16.21
N LEU A 153 7.12 -4.00 17.12
CA LEU A 153 7.19 -5.04 18.15
C LEU A 153 7.26 -6.45 17.54
N GLN A 154 6.54 -6.71 16.46
CA GLN A 154 6.62 -7.97 15.73
C GLN A 154 8.01 -8.19 15.11
N VAL A 155 8.61 -7.15 14.51
CA VAL A 155 9.96 -7.23 13.92
C VAL A 155 11.00 -7.48 15.02
N ARG A 156 10.92 -6.78 16.15
CA ARG A 156 11.80 -7.00 17.30
C ARG A 156 11.69 -8.43 17.83
N ARG A 157 10.46 -8.94 17.99
CA ARG A 157 10.23 -10.35 18.38
C ARG A 157 10.79 -11.35 17.39
N ARG A 158 10.75 -11.07 16.08
CA ARG A 158 11.37 -11.96 15.08
C ARG A 158 12.88 -11.99 15.21
N LYS A 159 13.51 -10.81 15.31
CA LYS A 159 14.96 -10.70 15.51
C LYS A 159 15.41 -11.40 16.79
N ALA A 160 14.69 -11.21 17.89
CA ALA A 160 15.00 -11.89 19.15
C ALA A 160 14.85 -13.42 19.04
N LYS A 161 13.83 -13.90 18.31
CA LYS A 161 13.69 -15.35 18.04
C LYS A 161 14.83 -15.90 17.20
N GLU A 162 15.24 -15.17 16.16
CA GLU A 162 16.39 -15.56 15.32
C GLU A 162 17.70 -15.57 16.13
N ALA A 163 17.90 -14.59 17.00
CA ALA A 163 19.03 -14.53 17.94
C ALA A 163 19.02 -15.71 18.94
N MET A 164 17.86 -16.02 19.54
CA MET A 164 17.73 -17.16 20.44
C MET A 164 17.93 -18.50 19.73
N THR A 165 17.45 -18.67 18.49
CA THR A 165 17.73 -19.89 17.73
C THR A 165 19.21 -20.03 17.45
N ARG A 166 19.90 -18.92 17.16
CA ARG A 166 21.35 -18.91 16.94
C ARG A 166 22.13 -19.22 18.21
N GLU A 167 21.71 -18.68 19.34
CA GLU A 167 22.27 -19.00 20.67
C GLU A 167 22.17 -20.51 20.95
N VAL A 168 20.99 -21.09 20.74
CA VAL A 168 20.76 -22.53 20.93
C VAL A 168 21.60 -23.38 19.99
N GLU A 169 21.73 -22.98 18.72
CA GLU A 169 22.63 -23.65 17.76
C GLU A 169 24.09 -23.65 18.24
N LEU A 170 24.58 -22.51 18.74
CA LEU A 170 25.96 -22.39 19.23
C LEU A 170 26.17 -23.18 20.53
N MET A 171 25.22 -23.14 21.47
CA MET A 171 25.26 -23.98 22.68
C MET A 171 25.24 -25.47 22.34
N GLN A 172 24.45 -25.88 21.35
CA GLN A 172 24.37 -27.27 20.93
C GLN A 172 25.66 -27.71 20.22
N LYS A 173 26.25 -26.84 19.41
CA LYS A 173 27.57 -27.08 18.80
C LYS A 173 28.68 -27.23 19.84
N ASP A 174 28.67 -26.40 20.89
CA ASP A 174 29.60 -26.53 22.03
C ASP A 174 29.46 -27.88 22.74
N LEU A 175 28.22 -28.35 22.93
CA LEU A 175 27.92 -29.64 23.57
C LEU A 175 28.33 -30.84 22.70
N ASP A 176 28.14 -30.76 21.38
CA ASP A 176 28.35 -31.88 20.45
C ASP A 176 29.82 -31.97 19.97
N GLU A 177 30.45 -30.83 19.67
CA GLU A 177 31.79 -30.75 19.07
C GLU A 177 32.88 -30.33 20.09
N GLY A 178 32.51 -29.73 21.22
CA GLY A 178 33.40 -29.43 22.35
C GLY A 178 34.38 -28.26 22.15
N ASP A 179 34.51 -27.73 20.93
CA ASP A 179 35.44 -26.66 20.58
C ASP A 179 34.75 -25.57 19.74
N LEU A 180 34.14 -24.58 20.40
CA LEU A 180 33.73 -23.33 19.73
C LEU A 180 34.96 -22.47 19.40
N ASN A 181 34.95 -21.83 18.23
CA ASN A 181 35.97 -20.81 17.92
C ASN A 181 35.83 -19.60 18.85
N GLU A 182 36.92 -18.85 19.09
CA GLU A 182 36.90 -17.64 19.94
C GLU A 182 35.83 -16.62 19.50
N ASP A 183 35.63 -16.47 18.19
CA ASP A 183 34.59 -15.61 17.62
C ASP A 183 33.17 -16.13 17.89
N GLU A 184 32.96 -17.45 17.85
CA GLU A 184 31.66 -18.09 18.11
C GLU A 184 31.30 -18.05 19.61
N MET A 185 32.31 -18.16 20.48
CA MET A 185 32.15 -17.99 21.92
C MET A 185 31.82 -16.54 22.28
N ALA A 186 32.44 -15.56 21.62
CA ALA A 186 32.11 -14.15 21.78
C ALA A 186 30.68 -13.84 21.28
N GLU A 187 30.27 -14.42 20.14
CA GLU A 187 28.90 -14.34 19.61
C GLU A 187 27.89 -14.91 20.62
N LEU A 188 28.19 -16.06 21.24
CA LEU A 188 27.32 -16.67 22.25
C LEU A 188 27.16 -15.79 23.51
N ILE A 189 28.24 -15.17 23.99
CA ILE A 189 28.18 -14.24 25.13
C ILE A 189 27.34 -13.01 24.79
N GLN A 190 27.45 -12.47 23.56
CA GLN A 190 26.61 -11.35 23.13
C GLN A 190 25.14 -11.75 23.02
N LEU A 191 24.83 -12.90 22.42
CA LEU A 191 23.46 -13.37 22.26
C LEU A 191 22.76 -13.67 23.60
N THR A 192 23.50 -14.19 24.58
CA THR A 192 22.95 -14.41 25.94
C THR A 192 22.62 -13.09 26.64
N GLN A 193 23.50 -12.08 26.53
CA GLN A 193 23.23 -10.72 27.04
C GLN A 193 22.01 -10.09 26.33
N ASP A 194 21.97 -10.16 24.99
CA ASP A 194 20.86 -9.67 24.19
C ASP A 194 19.53 -10.35 24.56
N ARG A 195 19.54 -11.63 24.95
CA ARG A 195 18.35 -12.35 25.44
C ARG A 195 17.85 -11.78 26.76
N GLU A 196 18.75 -11.61 27.73
CA GLU A 196 18.38 -11.06 29.04
C GLU A 196 17.83 -9.63 28.91
N GLU A 197 18.45 -8.81 28.06
CA GLU A 197 17.98 -7.47 27.73
C GLU A 197 16.60 -7.49 27.04
N PHE A 198 16.41 -8.41 26.08
CA PHE A 198 15.13 -8.56 25.39
C PHE A 198 14.01 -9.04 26.32
N GLU A 199 14.29 -9.96 27.23
CA GLU A 199 13.32 -10.42 28.24
C GLU A 199 12.94 -9.31 29.23
N ALA A 200 13.92 -8.51 29.66
CA ALA A 200 13.66 -7.34 30.51
C ALA A 200 12.79 -6.32 29.77
N TYR A 201 13.12 -6.03 28.51
CA TYR A 201 12.34 -5.15 27.64
C TYR A 201 10.90 -5.67 27.43
N GLU A 202 10.70 -6.97 27.17
CA GLU A 202 9.36 -7.53 26.97
C GLU A 202 8.51 -7.44 28.25
N LYS A 203 9.12 -7.65 29.43
CA LYS A 203 8.43 -7.47 30.72
C LYS A 203 8.04 -6.01 30.95
N GLU A 204 8.89 -5.06 30.60
CA GLU A 204 8.57 -3.62 30.71
C GLU A 204 7.48 -3.20 29.71
N GLU A 205 7.56 -3.66 28.47
CA GLU A 205 6.61 -3.31 27.42
C GLU A 205 5.20 -3.87 27.73
N MET A 206 5.14 -5.10 28.26
CA MET A 206 3.88 -5.66 28.75
C MET A 206 3.27 -4.86 29.90
N LYS A 207 4.08 -4.30 30.81
CA LYS A 207 3.60 -3.40 31.86
C LYS A 207 3.07 -2.09 31.27
N ARG A 208 3.79 -1.49 30.31
CA ARG A 208 3.34 -0.26 29.63
C ARG A 208 2.01 -0.45 28.92
N ILE A 209 1.82 -1.56 28.20
CA ILE A 209 0.56 -1.87 27.52
C ILE A 209 -0.58 -2.01 28.55
N GLN A 210 -0.35 -2.71 29.67
CA GLN A 210 -1.35 -2.85 30.73
C GLN A 210 -1.70 -1.50 31.40
N GLU A 211 -0.73 -0.62 31.59
CA GLU A 211 -0.96 0.73 32.12
C GLU A 211 -1.78 1.58 31.14
N GLN A 212 -1.42 1.56 29.86
CA GLN A 212 -2.18 2.25 28.81
C GLN A 212 -3.62 1.73 28.70
N GLU A 213 -3.85 0.42 28.85
CA GLU A 213 -5.19 -0.15 28.87
C GLU A 213 -6.00 0.35 30.08
N LYS A 214 -5.39 0.40 31.27
CA LYS A 214 -6.03 0.96 32.47
C LYS A 214 -6.35 2.44 32.32
N GLU A 215 -5.47 3.23 31.71
CA GLU A 215 -5.72 4.64 31.42
C GLU A 215 -6.87 4.81 30.42
N ARG A 216 -6.87 4.04 29.34
CA ARG A 216 -7.96 4.03 28.35
C ARG A 216 -9.30 3.66 28.99
N GLU A 217 -9.33 2.70 29.92
CA GLU A 217 -10.55 2.37 30.66
C GLU A 217 -11.02 3.48 31.60
N LYS A 218 -10.10 4.17 32.28
CA LYS A 218 -10.45 5.33 33.12
C LYS A 218 -11.03 6.46 32.28
N ILE A 219 -10.39 6.78 31.15
CA ILE A 219 -10.85 7.82 30.21
C ILE A 219 -12.23 7.45 29.66
N LYS A 220 -12.46 6.18 29.29
CA LYS A 220 -13.79 5.73 28.84
C LYS A 220 -14.87 5.94 29.90
N LYS A 221 -14.58 5.57 31.16
CA LYS A 221 -15.51 5.76 32.28
C LYS A 221 -15.78 7.24 32.57
N GLU A 222 -14.78 8.10 32.47
CA GLU A 222 -14.94 9.56 32.62
C GLU A 222 -15.74 10.16 31.47
N LYS A 223 -15.44 9.81 30.21
CA LYS A 223 -16.21 10.24 29.04
C LYS A 223 -17.67 9.80 29.14
N GLU A 224 -17.94 8.58 29.60
CA GLU A 224 -19.31 8.09 29.77
C GLU A 224 -20.07 8.86 30.88
N LYS A 225 -19.42 9.16 32.00
CA LYS A 225 -19.99 10.01 33.07
C LYS A 225 -20.31 11.41 32.54
N LEU A 226 -19.38 12.03 31.81
CA LEU A 226 -19.59 13.34 31.20
C LEU A 226 -20.77 13.33 30.21
N ARG A 227 -20.85 12.31 29.34
CA ARG A 227 -21.99 12.14 28.42
C ARG A 227 -23.32 12.01 29.18
N GLN A 228 -23.36 11.27 30.28
CA GLN A 228 -24.55 11.13 31.12
C GLN A 228 -24.94 12.43 31.84
N GLU A 229 -23.97 13.19 32.36
CA GLU A 229 -24.22 14.49 32.98
C GLU A 229 -24.75 15.51 31.98
N LEU A 230 -24.15 15.56 30.80
CA LEU A 230 -24.51 16.48 29.74
C LEU A 230 -25.89 16.14 29.16
N GLN A 231 -26.23 14.86 29.04
CA GLN A 231 -27.58 14.43 28.65
C GLN A 231 -28.63 14.83 29.71
N LYS A 232 -28.32 14.69 31.01
CA LYS A 232 -29.21 15.16 32.09
C LYS A 232 -29.39 16.68 32.08
N GLN A 233 -28.36 17.45 31.74
CA GLN A 233 -28.46 18.90 31.60
C GLN A 233 -29.38 19.28 30.42
N ARG A 234 -29.18 18.66 29.25
CA ARG A 234 -30.04 18.87 28.07
C ARG A 234 -31.50 18.51 28.34
N ASP A 235 -31.75 17.41 29.04
CA ASP A 235 -33.12 17.00 29.39
C ASP A 235 -33.80 17.96 30.38
N LYS A 236 -33.03 18.61 31.27
CA LYS A 236 -33.55 19.66 32.15
C LYS A 236 -33.87 20.93 31.36
N GLU A 237 -32.95 21.35 30.49
CA GLU A 237 -33.12 22.54 29.67
C GLU A 237 -34.32 22.42 28.71
N ARG A 238 -34.49 21.25 28.07
CA ARG A 238 -35.68 20.95 27.25
C ARG A 238 -36.98 21.06 28.05
N LYS A 239 -37.01 20.51 29.26
CA LYS A 239 -38.20 20.61 30.15
C LYS A 239 -38.48 22.04 30.61
N GLU A 240 -37.46 22.88 30.78
CA GLU A 240 -37.62 24.29 31.11
C GLU A 240 -38.12 25.10 29.90
N ARG A 241 -37.58 24.85 28.70
CA ARG A 241 -38.07 25.45 27.44
C ARG A 241 -39.52 25.07 27.14
N GLU A 242 -39.89 23.80 27.30
CA GLU A 242 -41.29 23.34 27.11
C GLU A 242 -42.25 24.02 28.10
N LYS A 243 -41.86 24.16 29.37
CA LYS A 243 -42.66 24.87 30.39
C LYS A 243 -42.75 26.38 30.16
N ALA A 244 -41.74 27.00 29.57
CA ALA A 244 -41.77 28.42 29.24
C ALA A 244 -42.60 28.72 27.98
N SER A 245 -42.80 27.73 27.12
CA SER A 245 -43.61 27.82 25.88
C SER A 245 -45.10 27.51 26.06
N ALA A 246 -45.50 27.00 27.23
CA ALA A 246 -46.88 26.65 27.58
C ALA A 246 -47.52 27.69 28.50
#